data_AF-A0A429IIK6-F1
#
_entry.id   AF-A0A429IIK6-F1
#
_cell.length_a   1.000
_cell.length_b   1.000
_cell.length_c   1.000
_cell.angle_alpha   90.00
_cell.angle_beta   90.00
_cell.angle_gamma   90.00
#
_symmetry.space_group_name_H-M   'P 1'
#
loop_
_entity.id
_entity.type
_entity.pdbx_description
1 polymer ?
#
loop_
_entity_poly.entity_id
_entity_poly.type
_entity_poly.pdbx_seq_one_letter_code
_entity_poly.pdbx_strand_id
1 'polypeptide(L)'
;MTEPEVGAARRAIEQLEKVGRLVTRSLLVLGFGALVFTCVNVTTFAVQHHVPGWVAWMLDPLASLALLTVLYVDGVLAEQGDYRASGWPFVLRWFAGLSTWIMNCWQSLYPDGDFRLVPARADAGGLLLHSVAPFLLIILAEASAGYRTYLAARTAAHRGTIRAWEDALAADRAARERYAQEERERAEAAEREQALEAARVAREQDEREAERQAREHSARLAREAQQAEIEKARELARIEQEKEERAARREAERLRVEAEIEAAERDRAAEREALRIKAEAEARAVEEAERVKRQAATERRERAQRSRAKHRRNSTDGASRNGLAAASISEEPGSKSEGRVPREIRAAQREKAEREAAAALLDGRTPDPVALAQRYGLGETWGGDRVRAARRRLEEEDGFEEAVIFSVLEAECGAVEAPAELQAQGARP
;
A
#
# COMPACT_ATOMS: atom_id res chain seq x y z
N MET A 1 -28.92 28.84 -16.39
CA MET A 1 -28.48 29.27 -17.73
C MET A 1 -28.47 28.05 -18.64
N THR A 2 -28.93 28.21 -19.87
CA THR A 2 -29.09 27.11 -20.83
C THR A 2 -27.96 27.10 -21.87
N GLU A 3 -27.65 25.92 -22.41
CA GLU A 3 -26.66 25.77 -23.49
C GLU A 3 -26.87 26.71 -24.69
N PRO A 4 -28.10 26.95 -25.22
CA PRO A 4 -28.31 27.92 -26.28
C PRO A 4 -28.00 29.38 -25.89
N GLU A 5 -28.11 29.79 -24.61
CA GLU A 5 -27.65 31.11 -24.15
C GLU A 5 -26.13 31.26 -24.30
N VAL A 6 -25.38 30.22 -23.93
CA VAL A 6 -23.91 30.19 -24.06
C VAL A 6 -23.50 30.16 -25.53
N GLY A 7 -24.19 29.37 -26.35
CA GLY A 7 -24.02 29.39 -27.81
C GLY A 7 -24.33 30.76 -28.43
N ALA A 8 -25.32 31.48 -27.92
CA ALA A 8 -25.62 32.85 -28.33
C ALA A 8 -24.52 33.84 -27.87
N ALA A 9 -24.02 33.73 -26.63
CA ALA A 9 -22.93 34.56 -26.11
C ALA A 9 -21.63 34.38 -26.89
N ARG A 10 -21.26 33.13 -27.25
CA ARG A 10 -20.09 32.85 -28.11
C ARG A 10 -20.24 33.47 -29.50
N ARG A 11 -21.42 33.35 -30.13
CA ARG A 11 -21.71 34.03 -31.43
C ARG A 11 -21.69 35.55 -31.32
N ALA A 12 -22.19 36.13 -30.22
CA ALA A 12 -22.18 37.57 -29.98
C ALA A 12 -20.74 38.11 -29.86
N ILE A 13 -19.85 37.41 -29.15
CA ILE A 13 -18.42 37.77 -29.10
C ILE A 13 -17.79 37.73 -30.49
N GLU A 14 -18.02 36.66 -31.27
CA GLU A 14 -17.45 36.55 -32.62
C GLU A 14 -17.95 37.67 -33.55
N GLN A 15 -19.21 38.10 -33.40
CA GLN A 15 -19.77 39.26 -34.09
C GLN A 15 -19.13 40.58 -33.63
N LEU A 16 -18.96 40.79 -32.32
CA LEU A 16 -18.29 41.97 -31.75
C LEU A 16 -16.83 42.06 -32.21
N GLU A 17 -16.11 40.94 -32.32
CA GLU A 17 -14.73 40.87 -32.81
C GLU A 17 -14.64 41.05 -34.34
N LYS A 18 -15.68 40.70 -35.12
CA LYS A 18 -15.81 41.03 -36.54
C LYS A 18 -16.09 42.53 -36.73
N VAL A 19 -17.04 43.09 -35.98
CA VAL A 19 -17.38 44.53 -35.99
C VAL A 19 -16.19 45.38 -35.54
N GLY A 20 -15.51 45.01 -34.46
CA GLY A 20 -14.32 45.69 -33.97
C GLY A 20 -13.21 45.75 -35.02
N ARG A 21 -12.88 44.62 -35.67
CA ARG A 21 -11.89 44.59 -36.76
C ARG A 21 -12.32 45.42 -37.97
N LEU A 22 -13.62 45.48 -38.29
CA LEU A 22 -14.13 46.34 -39.37
C LEU A 22 -13.99 47.82 -38.99
N VAL A 23 -14.40 48.21 -37.78
CA VAL A 23 -14.26 49.57 -37.25
C VAL A 23 -12.79 49.99 -37.25
N THR A 24 -11.87 49.19 -36.67
CA THR A 24 -10.43 49.50 -36.68
C THR A 24 -9.85 49.64 -38.09
N ARG A 25 -10.28 48.81 -39.06
CA ARG A 25 -9.85 48.96 -40.46
C ARG A 25 -10.36 50.27 -41.09
N SER A 26 -11.63 50.60 -40.90
CA SER A 26 -12.20 51.87 -41.38
C SER A 26 -11.53 53.07 -40.71
N LEU A 27 -11.28 53.02 -39.41
CA LEU A 27 -10.54 54.04 -38.65
C LEU A 27 -9.15 54.30 -39.24
N LEU A 28 -8.40 53.22 -39.53
CA LEU A 28 -7.06 53.33 -40.12
C LEU A 28 -7.09 53.88 -41.56
N VAL A 29 -8.04 53.46 -42.39
CA VAL A 29 -8.16 53.93 -43.78
C VAL A 29 -8.59 55.40 -43.85
N LEU A 30 -9.59 55.81 -43.06
CA LEU A 30 -10.02 57.21 -42.99
C LEU A 30 -8.94 58.10 -42.35
N GLY A 31 -8.28 57.61 -41.29
CA GLY A 31 -7.19 58.30 -40.63
C GLY A 31 -5.99 58.55 -41.56
N PHE A 32 -5.58 57.53 -42.30
CA PHE A 32 -4.51 57.64 -43.30
C PHE A 32 -4.89 58.56 -44.47
N GLY A 33 -6.11 58.44 -45.00
CA GLY A 33 -6.59 59.30 -46.09
C GLY A 33 -6.64 60.78 -45.70
N ALA A 34 -7.11 61.08 -44.49
CA ALA A 34 -7.12 62.45 -43.96
C ALA A 34 -5.70 62.96 -43.64
N LEU A 35 -4.80 62.12 -43.12
CA LEU A 35 -3.39 62.46 -42.90
C LEU A 35 -2.65 62.83 -44.21
N VAL A 36 -2.91 62.11 -45.30
CA VAL A 36 -2.35 62.46 -46.61
C VAL A 36 -2.88 63.82 -47.08
N PHE A 37 -4.16 64.12 -46.85
CA PHE A 37 -4.76 65.41 -47.18
C PHE A 37 -4.19 66.57 -46.34
N THR A 38 -4.05 66.41 -45.02
CA THR A 38 -3.44 67.45 -44.17
C THR A 38 -1.98 67.69 -44.55
N CYS A 39 -1.22 66.62 -44.81
CA CYS A 39 0.18 66.71 -45.18
C CYS A 39 0.38 67.50 -46.48
N VAL A 40 -0.45 67.28 -47.51
CA VAL A 40 -0.40 68.05 -48.77
C VAL A 40 -0.73 69.52 -48.54
N ASN A 41 -1.78 69.84 -47.77
CA ASN A 41 -2.17 71.22 -47.48
C ASN A 41 -1.10 71.97 -46.68
N VAL A 42 -0.60 71.36 -45.58
CA VAL A 42 0.42 71.94 -44.70
C VAL A 42 1.77 72.08 -45.42
N THR A 43 2.16 71.12 -46.26
CA THR A 43 3.37 71.25 -47.10
C THR A 43 3.22 72.43 -48.06
N THR A 44 2.07 72.58 -48.72
CA THR A 44 1.79 73.69 -49.65
C THR A 44 1.84 75.04 -48.94
N PHE A 45 1.23 75.14 -47.76
CA PHE A 45 1.27 76.35 -46.91
C PHE A 45 2.69 76.71 -46.47
N ALA A 46 3.44 75.74 -45.94
CA ALA A 46 4.80 75.99 -45.44
C ALA A 46 5.78 76.38 -46.58
N VAL A 47 5.64 75.79 -47.77
CA VAL A 47 6.43 76.19 -48.96
C VAL A 47 6.12 77.63 -49.40
N GLN A 48 4.85 78.08 -49.32
CA GLN A 48 4.50 79.49 -49.58
C GLN A 48 5.15 80.44 -48.57
N HIS A 49 5.27 80.03 -47.30
CA HIS A 49 5.96 80.78 -46.24
C HIS A 49 7.48 80.53 -46.20
N HIS A 50 8.10 80.19 -47.35
CA HIS A 50 9.55 80.02 -47.53
C HIS A 50 10.22 78.95 -46.66
N VAL A 51 9.47 78.01 -46.07
CA VAL A 51 10.03 76.86 -45.36
C VAL A 51 10.65 75.89 -46.39
N PRO A 52 11.86 75.34 -46.17
CA PRO A 52 12.45 74.34 -47.06
C PRO A 52 11.52 73.13 -47.22
N GLY A 53 11.23 72.73 -48.46
CA GLY A 53 10.19 71.74 -48.77
C GLY A 53 10.32 70.39 -48.05
N TRP A 54 11.55 69.97 -47.70
CA TRP A 54 11.78 68.75 -46.92
C TRP A 54 11.35 68.89 -45.46
N VAL A 55 11.54 70.07 -44.84
CA VAL A 55 11.07 70.38 -43.48
C VAL A 55 9.55 70.49 -43.49
N ALA A 56 9.00 71.21 -44.47
CA ALA A 56 7.56 71.37 -44.67
C ALA A 56 6.84 70.02 -44.74
N TRP A 57 7.39 69.08 -45.53
CA TRP A 57 6.82 67.74 -45.71
C TRP A 57 6.95 66.83 -44.48
N MET A 58 8.02 66.94 -43.69
CA MET A 58 8.20 66.13 -42.48
C MET A 58 7.38 66.61 -41.27
N LEU A 59 6.95 67.88 -41.24
CA LEU A 59 6.35 68.49 -40.05
C LEU A 59 4.95 67.93 -39.73
N ASP A 60 4.04 67.87 -40.71
CA ASP A 60 2.66 67.39 -40.49
C ASP A 60 2.57 65.89 -40.18
N PRO A 61 3.30 64.97 -40.86
CA PRO A 61 3.30 63.56 -40.51
C PRO A 61 3.85 63.27 -39.11
N LEU A 62 4.88 64.01 -38.67
CA LEU A 62 5.53 63.79 -37.37
C LEU A 62 4.64 64.31 -36.23
N ALA A 63 4.04 65.50 -36.38
CA ALA A 63 3.05 66.03 -35.45
C ALA A 63 1.80 65.11 -35.35
N SER A 64 1.29 64.65 -36.50
CA SER A 64 0.13 63.77 -36.56
C SER A 64 0.40 62.36 -36.03
N LEU A 65 1.60 61.81 -36.23
CA LEU A 65 2.02 60.52 -35.65
C LEU A 65 2.17 60.63 -34.12
N ALA A 66 2.73 61.73 -33.61
CA ALA A 66 2.77 61.98 -32.17
C ALA A 66 1.36 62.07 -31.58
N LEU A 67 0.46 62.81 -32.22
CA LEU A 67 -0.96 62.90 -31.82
C LEU A 67 -1.65 61.54 -31.85
N LEU A 68 -1.52 60.77 -32.93
CA LEU A 68 -2.09 59.43 -33.07
C LEU A 68 -1.54 58.47 -32.00
N THR A 69 -0.26 58.59 -31.64
CA THR A 69 0.38 57.77 -30.60
C THR A 69 -0.18 58.11 -29.21
N VAL A 70 -0.34 59.39 -28.88
CA VAL A 70 -0.98 59.82 -27.62
C VAL A 70 -2.41 59.29 -27.53
N LEU A 71 -3.24 59.51 -28.56
CA LEU A 71 -4.62 59.02 -28.58
C LEU A 71 -4.71 57.48 -28.51
N TYR A 72 -3.77 56.77 -29.12
CA TYR A 72 -3.71 55.31 -29.03
C TYR A 72 -3.36 54.85 -27.61
N VAL A 73 -2.38 55.49 -26.97
CA VAL A 73 -1.97 55.19 -25.59
C VAL A 73 -3.08 55.50 -24.60
N ASP A 74 -3.70 56.69 -24.68
CA ASP A 74 -4.88 57.05 -23.85
C ASP A 74 -6.03 56.05 -24.05
N GLY A 75 -6.30 55.64 -25.30
CA GLY A 75 -7.32 54.65 -25.62
C GLY A 75 -7.02 53.23 -25.16
N VAL A 76 -5.75 52.85 -24.97
CA VAL A 76 -5.33 51.57 -24.38
C VAL A 76 -5.36 51.64 -22.84
N LEU A 77 -4.96 52.76 -22.24
CA LEU A 77 -5.05 52.97 -20.80
C LEU A 77 -6.51 52.95 -20.31
N ALA A 78 -7.43 53.55 -21.09
CA ALA A 78 -8.87 53.51 -20.84
C ALA A 78 -9.52 52.12 -21.06
N GLU A 79 -8.82 51.15 -21.66
CA GLU A 79 -9.27 49.75 -21.75
C GLU A 79 -8.80 48.89 -20.56
N GLN A 80 -7.77 49.33 -19.80
CA GLN A 80 -7.11 48.52 -18.77
C GLN A 80 -7.47 48.89 -17.33
N GLY A 81 -8.24 49.95 -17.09
CA GLY A 81 -8.70 50.34 -15.75
C GLY A 81 -9.77 51.42 -15.75
N ASP A 82 -10.19 51.86 -14.56
CA ASP A 82 -11.18 52.95 -14.35
C ASP A 82 -10.58 54.34 -14.64
N TYR A 83 -9.74 54.44 -15.68
CA TYR A 83 -9.06 55.66 -16.09
C TYR A 83 -10.03 56.55 -16.87
N ARG A 84 -10.79 57.35 -16.14
CA ARG A 84 -11.60 58.43 -16.74
C ARG A 84 -10.65 59.48 -17.33
N ALA A 85 -10.53 59.49 -18.66
CA ALA A 85 -9.72 60.43 -19.44
C ALA A 85 -10.29 61.88 -19.46
N SER A 86 -10.71 62.39 -18.30
CA SER A 86 -11.30 63.71 -18.10
C SER A 86 -10.23 64.71 -17.63
N GLY A 87 -9.63 65.43 -18.57
CA GLY A 87 -8.59 66.42 -18.29
C GLY A 87 -7.61 66.57 -19.45
N TRP A 88 -6.33 66.36 -19.18
CA TRP A 88 -5.23 66.64 -20.11
C TRP A 88 -5.31 65.94 -21.48
N PRO A 89 -5.64 64.63 -21.60
CA PRO A 89 -5.84 63.97 -22.90
C PRO A 89 -6.83 64.70 -23.81
N PHE A 90 -8.00 65.08 -23.26
CA PHE A 90 -9.05 65.79 -23.98
C PHE A 90 -8.58 67.19 -24.43
N VAL A 91 -7.91 67.94 -23.56
CA VAL A 91 -7.40 69.28 -23.89
C VAL A 91 -6.31 69.21 -24.97
N LEU A 92 -5.35 68.29 -24.87
CA LEU A 92 -4.29 68.10 -25.86
C LEU A 92 -4.86 67.69 -27.23
N ARG A 93 -5.81 66.75 -27.23
CA ARG A 93 -6.53 66.27 -28.42
C ARG A 93 -7.28 67.40 -29.14
N TRP A 94 -8.02 68.24 -28.41
CA TRP A 94 -8.69 69.41 -29.00
C TRP A 94 -7.72 70.50 -29.44
N PHE A 95 -6.68 70.79 -28.66
CA PHE A 95 -5.65 71.77 -29.03
C PHE A 95 -4.94 71.39 -30.33
N ALA A 96 -4.51 70.13 -30.47
CA ALA A 96 -3.82 69.65 -31.67
C ALA A 96 -4.75 69.58 -32.88
N GLY A 97 -5.99 69.11 -32.69
CA GLY A 97 -7.01 69.09 -33.73
C GLY A 97 -7.38 70.49 -34.24
N LEU A 98 -7.57 71.45 -33.33
CA LEU A 98 -7.82 72.84 -33.66
C LEU A 98 -6.61 73.50 -34.36
N SER A 99 -5.39 73.19 -33.92
CA SER A 99 -4.16 73.68 -34.57
C SER A 99 -4.05 73.17 -36.01
N THR A 100 -4.27 71.87 -36.22
CA THR A 100 -4.29 71.24 -37.55
C THR A 100 -5.39 71.84 -38.44
N TRP A 101 -6.57 72.09 -37.88
CA TRP A 101 -7.67 72.76 -38.59
C TRP A 101 -7.31 74.19 -39.00
N ILE A 102 -6.77 75.01 -38.10
CA ILE A 102 -6.32 76.38 -38.39
C ILE A 102 -5.28 76.38 -39.52
N MET A 103 -4.31 75.46 -39.49
CA MET A 103 -3.29 75.36 -40.54
C MET A 103 -3.87 74.92 -41.89
N ASN A 104 -4.81 73.99 -41.92
CA ASN A 104 -5.48 73.57 -43.16
C ASN A 104 -6.37 74.67 -43.76
N CYS A 105 -6.99 75.49 -42.91
CA CYS A 105 -7.92 76.54 -43.31
C CYS A 105 -7.27 77.92 -43.49
N TRP A 106 -5.98 78.08 -43.18
CA TRP A 106 -5.32 79.39 -43.08
C TRP A 106 -5.46 80.24 -44.35
N GLN A 107 -5.22 79.65 -45.52
CA GLN A 107 -5.31 80.34 -46.82
C GLN A 107 -6.75 80.80 -47.14
N SER A 108 -7.76 80.05 -46.69
CA SER A 108 -9.17 80.43 -46.84
C SER A 108 -9.62 81.45 -45.79
N LEU A 109 -8.96 81.49 -44.62
CA LEU A 109 -9.29 82.41 -43.53
C LEU A 109 -8.63 83.79 -43.71
N TYR A 110 -7.39 83.82 -44.21
CA TYR A 110 -6.61 85.04 -44.47
C TYR A 110 -6.01 85.06 -45.89
N PRO A 111 -6.85 85.11 -46.95
CA PRO A 111 -6.35 85.18 -48.34
C PRO A 111 -5.59 86.48 -48.64
N ASP A 112 -5.84 87.56 -47.88
CA ASP A 112 -5.08 88.83 -47.97
C ASP A 112 -3.72 88.76 -47.21
N GLY A 113 -3.37 87.63 -46.56
CA GLY A 113 -2.12 87.44 -45.80
C GLY A 113 -2.07 88.10 -44.41
N ASP A 114 -2.81 89.19 -44.21
CA ASP A 114 -2.93 89.90 -42.93
C ASP A 114 -3.68 89.09 -41.86
N PHE A 115 -3.02 88.77 -40.74
CA PHE A 115 -3.69 88.25 -39.55
C PHE A 115 -4.54 89.35 -38.89
N ARG A 116 -5.86 89.11 -38.74
CA ARG A 116 -6.81 90.04 -38.12
C ARG A 116 -7.82 89.27 -37.28
N LEU A 117 -8.18 89.79 -36.10
CA LEU A 117 -9.07 89.09 -35.14
C LEU A 117 -10.45 88.73 -35.70
N VAL A 118 -10.90 89.44 -36.75
CA VAL A 118 -12.08 89.12 -37.55
C VAL A 118 -11.66 89.14 -39.03
N PRO A 119 -11.76 88.01 -39.76
CA PRO A 119 -11.51 87.98 -41.20
C PRO A 119 -12.48 88.88 -41.99
N ALA A 120 -11.94 89.76 -42.84
CA ALA A 120 -12.76 90.66 -43.67
C ALA A 120 -13.21 90.02 -45.00
N ARG A 121 -12.52 88.95 -45.43
CA ARG A 121 -12.68 88.31 -46.76
C ARG A 121 -12.42 86.79 -46.72
N ALA A 122 -12.86 86.09 -45.68
CA ALA A 122 -12.71 84.64 -45.64
C ALA A 122 -13.50 83.97 -46.78
N ASP A 123 -12.85 83.05 -47.50
CA ASP A 123 -13.53 82.19 -48.47
C ASP A 123 -14.27 81.07 -47.74
N ALA A 124 -15.60 81.20 -47.64
CA ALA A 124 -16.46 80.20 -47.03
C ALA A 124 -16.44 78.85 -47.76
N GLY A 125 -16.14 78.82 -49.07
CA GLY A 125 -16.06 77.60 -49.87
C GLY A 125 -14.83 76.78 -49.53
N GLY A 126 -13.64 77.38 -49.65
CA GLY A 126 -12.37 76.79 -49.24
C GLY A 126 -12.35 76.46 -47.74
N LEU A 127 -12.87 77.35 -46.88
CA LEU A 127 -12.97 77.11 -45.45
C LEU A 127 -13.78 75.84 -45.15
N LEU A 128 -14.94 75.67 -45.80
CA LEU A 128 -15.74 74.45 -45.65
C LEU A 128 -14.98 73.22 -46.17
N LEU A 129 -14.40 73.30 -47.38
CA LEU A 129 -13.72 72.18 -48.04
C LEU A 129 -12.52 71.67 -47.22
N HIS A 130 -11.64 72.57 -46.76
CA HIS A 130 -10.47 72.23 -45.95
C HIS A 130 -10.82 71.90 -44.48
N SER A 131 -12.01 72.26 -43.99
CA SER A 131 -12.50 71.85 -42.66
C SER A 131 -12.89 70.37 -42.58
N VAL A 132 -13.41 69.77 -43.66
CA VAL A 132 -14.03 68.43 -43.61
C VAL A 132 -13.08 67.36 -43.07
N ALA A 133 -11.83 67.29 -43.56
CA ALA A 133 -10.89 66.25 -43.13
C ALA A 133 -10.41 66.39 -41.66
N PRO A 134 -9.99 67.58 -41.17
CA PRO A 134 -9.72 67.81 -39.75
C PRO A 134 -10.92 67.52 -38.83
N PHE A 135 -12.13 67.97 -39.19
CA PHE A 135 -13.32 67.68 -38.38
C PHE A 135 -13.67 66.19 -38.36
N LEU A 136 -13.55 65.50 -39.50
CA LEU A 136 -13.70 64.05 -39.55
C LEU A 136 -12.68 63.35 -38.66
N LEU A 137 -11.39 63.71 -38.70
CA LEU A 137 -10.37 63.14 -37.80
C LEU A 137 -10.72 63.33 -36.31
N ILE A 138 -11.12 64.54 -35.91
CA ILE A 138 -11.46 64.84 -34.51
C ILE A 138 -12.68 64.01 -34.07
N ILE A 139 -13.76 63.99 -34.85
CA ILE A 139 -15.00 63.25 -34.52
C ILE A 139 -14.76 61.73 -34.53
N LEU A 140 -14.07 61.23 -35.55
CA LEU A 140 -13.77 59.81 -35.74
C LEU A 140 -12.92 59.26 -34.60
N ALA A 141 -11.96 60.04 -34.10
CA ALA A 141 -11.17 59.70 -32.93
C ALA A 141 -12.00 59.66 -31.63
N GLU A 142 -12.96 60.57 -31.41
CA GLU A 142 -13.89 60.49 -30.26
C GLU A 142 -14.71 59.20 -30.33
N ALA A 143 -15.29 58.93 -31.50
CA ALA A 143 -16.08 57.74 -31.75
C ALA A 143 -15.25 56.45 -31.57
N SER A 144 -13.98 56.46 -31.95
CA SER A 144 -13.08 55.31 -31.81
C SER A 144 -12.92 54.86 -30.35
N ALA A 145 -12.78 55.81 -29.41
CA ALA A 145 -12.68 55.51 -27.98
C ALA A 145 -14.02 54.95 -27.47
N GLY A 146 -15.13 55.63 -27.76
CA GLY A 146 -16.47 55.17 -27.37
C GLY A 146 -16.82 53.77 -27.90
N TYR A 147 -16.50 53.48 -29.16
CA TYR A 147 -16.70 52.14 -29.73
C TYR A 147 -15.80 51.09 -29.07
N ARG A 148 -14.52 51.39 -28.81
CA ARG A 148 -13.60 50.45 -28.14
C ARG A 148 -14.11 50.08 -26.73
N THR A 149 -14.42 51.07 -25.89
CA THR A 149 -14.96 50.84 -24.55
C THR A 149 -16.29 50.06 -24.59
N TYR A 150 -17.19 50.39 -25.54
CA TYR A 150 -18.45 49.66 -25.71
C TYR A 150 -18.25 48.19 -26.10
N LEU A 151 -17.39 47.93 -27.10
CA LEU A 151 -17.07 46.57 -27.56
C LEU A 151 -16.38 45.76 -26.46
N ALA A 152 -15.45 46.36 -25.71
CA ALA A 152 -14.78 45.74 -24.58
C ALA A 152 -15.79 45.36 -23.48
N ALA A 153 -16.65 46.29 -23.04
CA ALA A 153 -17.65 46.05 -22.02
C ALA A 153 -18.67 44.98 -22.43
N ARG A 154 -19.16 44.99 -23.67
CA ARG A 154 -20.06 43.94 -24.21
C ARG A 154 -19.38 42.58 -24.28
N THR A 155 -18.12 42.54 -24.72
CA THR A 155 -17.34 41.31 -24.79
C THR A 155 -17.07 40.74 -23.39
N ALA A 156 -16.75 41.59 -22.42
CA ALA A 156 -16.57 41.19 -21.02
C ALA A 156 -17.86 40.61 -20.42
N ALA A 157 -19.01 41.24 -20.66
CA ALA A 157 -20.31 40.74 -20.21
C ALA A 157 -20.62 39.33 -20.77
N HIS A 158 -20.45 39.11 -22.08
CA HIS A 158 -20.66 37.80 -22.69
C HIS A 158 -19.62 36.75 -22.24
N ARG A 159 -18.37 37.15 -21.97
CA ARG A 159 -17.36 36.26 -21.37
C ARG A 159 -17.73 35.87 -19.93
N GLY A 160 -18.33 36.79 -19.16
CA GLY A 160 -18.93 36.48 -17.85
C GLY A 160 -20.08 35.48 -17.95
N THR A 161 -20.96 35.61 -18.96
CA THR A 161 -22.02 34.63 -19.27
C THR A 161 -21.44 33.24 -19.53
N ILE A 162 -20.35 33.14 -20.29
CA ILE A 162 -19.70 31.86 -20.60
C ILE A 162 -19.10 31.23 -19.33
N ARG A 163 -18.30 32.00 -18.57
CA ARG A 163 -17.66 31.52 -17.33
C ARG A 163 -18.67 31.00 -16.31
N ALA A 164 -19.73 31.76 -16.02
CA ALA A 164 -20.74 31.35 -15.05
C ALA A 164 -21.45 30.02 -15.38
N TRP A 165 -21.49 29.62 -16.66
CA TRP A 165 -21.97 28.30 -17.07
C TRP A 165 -20.88 27.22 -17.00
N GLU A 166 -19.64 27.55 -17.37
CA GLU A 166 -18.48 26.65 -17.23
C GLU A 166 -18.23 26.29 -15.74
N ASP A 167 -18.35 27.28 -14.84
CA ASP A 167 -18.29 27.13 -13.38
C ASP A 167 -19.44 26.25 -12.84
N ALA A 168 -20.68 26.51 -13.29
CA ALA A 168 -21.84 25.73 -12.87
C ALA A 168 -21.76 24.26 -13.34
N LEU A 169 -21.23 24.02 -14.55
CA LEU A 169 -21.00 22.68 -15.08
C LEU A 169 -19.85 21.96 -14.36
N ALA A 170 -18.83 22.69 -13.88
CA ALA A 170 -17.78 22.14 -13.02
C ALA A 170 -18.33 21.75 -11.63
N ALA A 171 -19.19 22.59 -11.05
CA ALA A 171 -19.85 22.30 -9.78
C ALA A 171 -20.78 21.07 -9.86
N ASP A 172 -21.54 20.90 -10.95
CA ASP A 172 -22.37 19.72 -11.19
C ASP A 172 -21.54 18.44 -11.32
N ARG A 173 -20.40 18.46 -12.06
CA ARG A 173 -19.47 17.32 -12.11
C ARG A 173 -18.92 16.97 -10.72
N ALA A 174 -18.40 17.94 -9.98
CA ALA A 174 -17.86 17.74 -8.64
C ALA A 174 -18.91 17.23 -7.64
N ALA A 175 -20.18 17.62 -7.79
CA ALA A 175 -21.28 17.10 -6.97
C ALA A 175 -21.60 15.63 -7.30
N ARG A 176 -21.60 15.25 -8.58
CA ARG A 176 -21.79 13.85 -9.01
C ARG A 176 -20.62 12.95 -8.61
N GLU A 177 -19.40 13.47 -8.69
CA GLU A 177 -18.18 12.76 -8.27
C GLU A 177 -18.20 12.49 -6.76
N ARG A 178 -18.57 13.48 -5.93
CA ARG A 178 -18.77 13.30 -4.49
C ARG A 178 -19.87 12.29 -4.18
N TYR A 179 -21.03 12.38 -4.84
CA TYR A 179 -22.10 11.40 -4.65
C TYR A 179 -21.66 9.98 -5.04
N ALA A 180 -20.88 9.83 -6.12
CA ALA A 180 -20.31 8.54 -6.51
C ALA A 180 -19.21 8.03 -5.56
N GLN A 181 -18.49 8.93 -4.86
CA GLN A 181 -17.57 8.57 -3.77
C GLN A 181 -18.35 8.11 -2.53
N GLU A 182 -19.35 8.88 -2.08
CA GLU A 182 -20.21 8.52 -0.95
C GLU A 182 -20.91 7.15 -1.15
N GLU A 183 -21.42 6.86 -2.35
CA GLU A 183 -22.04 5.57 -2.65
C GLU A 183 -21.02 4.41 -2.65
N ARG A 184 -19.76 4.65 -3.04
CA ARG A 184 -18.68 3.65 -2.90
C ARG A 184 -18.31 3.42 -1.45
N GLU A 185 -18.15 4.49 -0.66
CA GLU A 185 -17.86 4.39 0.77
C GLU A 185 -18.99 3.67 1.52
N ARG A 186 -20.26 3.92 1.16
CA ARG A 186 -21.42 3.17 1.67
C ARG A 186 -21.38 1.69 1.28
N ALA A 187 -21.05 1.37 0.03
CA ALA A 187 -20.93 0.00 -0.44
C ALA A 187 -19.79 -0.76 0.26
N GLU A 188 -18.60 -0.14 0.37
CA GLU A 188 -17.47 -0.70 1.11
C GLU A 188 -17.76 -0.86 2.61
N ALA A 189 -18.46 0.09 3.24
CA ALA A 189 -18.88 -0.02 4.63
C ALA A 189 -19.83 -1.21 4.83
N ALA A 190 -20.81 -1.39 3.95
CA ALA A 190 -21.73 -2.53 3.98
C ALA A 190 -21.03 -3.87 3.70
N GLU A 191 -20.05 -3.92 2.78
CA GLU A 191 -19.24 -5.12 2.54
C GLU A 191 -18.37 -5.47 3.76
N ARG A 192 -17.74 -4.47 4.40
CA ARG A 192 -16.98 -4.66 5.65
C ARG A 192 -17.86 -5.13 6.79
N GLU A 193 -19.09 -4.61 6.92
CA GLU A 193 -20.08 -5.07 7.91
C GLU A 193 -20.48 -6.53 7.66
N GLN A 194 -20.85 -6.88 6.42
CA GLN A 194 -21.16 -8.26 6.03
C GLN A 194 -19.99 -9.22 6.25
N ALA A 195 -18.75 -8.79 5.98
CA ALA A 195 -17.55 -9.58 6.22
C ALA A 195 -17.30 -9.82 7.72
N LEU A 196 -17.57 -8.82 8.57
CA LEU A 196 -17.49 -8.95 10.03
C LEU A 196 -18.60 -9.86 10.59
N GLU A 197 -19.82 -9.78 10.07
CA GLU A 197 -20.90 -10.70 10.44
C GLU A 197 -20.58 -12.13 9.99
N ALA A 198 -20.12 -12.34 8.76
CA ALA A 198 -19.72 -13.66 8.26
C ALA A 198 -18.56 -14.25 9.07
N ALA A 199 -17.55 -13.44 9.42
CA ALA A 199 -16.44 -13.87 10.28
C ALA A 199 -16.89 -14.20 11.72
N ARG A 200 -17.90 -13.50 12.25
CA ARG A 200 -18.52 -13.82 13.55
C ARG A 200 -19.29 -15.14 13.50
N VAL A 201 -20.09 -15.36 12.45
CA VAL A 201 -20.84 -16.62 12.25
C VAL A 201 -19.89 -17.81 12.05
N ALA A 202 -18.79 -17.62 11.31
CA ALA A 202 -17.76 -18.64 11.14
C ALA A 202 -17.13 -19.05 12.48
N ARG A 203 -16.70 -18.07 13.31
CA ARG A 203 -16.16 -18.36 14.65
C ARG A 203 -17.16 -19.09 15.55
N GLU A 204 -18.44 -18.72 15.50
CA GLU A 204 -19.46 -19.43 16.28
C GLU A 204 -19.68 -20.88 15.78
N GLN A 205 -19.48 -21.14 14.48
CA GLN A 205 -19.48 -22.50 13.93
C GLN A 205 -18.24 -23.28 14.39
N ASP A 206 -17.05 -22.69 14.30
CA ASP A 206 -15.78 -23.27 14.77
C ASP A 206 -15.83 -23.62 16.26
N GLU A 207 -16.33 -22.71 17.11
CA GLU A 207 -16.50 -22.94 18.56
C GLU A 207 -17.48 -24.09 18.83
N ARG A 208 -18.61 -24.14 18.11
CA ARG A 208 -19.57 -25.26 18.20
C ARG A 208 -18.99 -26.57 17.67
N GLU A 209 -17.98 -26.57 16.81
CA GLU A 209 -17.27 -27.78 16.35
C GLU A 209 -16.18 -28.23 17.31
N ALA A 210 -15.40 -27.30 17.86
CA ALA A 210 -14.49 -27.57 18.96
C ALA A 210 -15.23 -28.17 20.17
N GLU A 211 -16.43 -27.67 20.49
CA GLU A 211 -17.24 -28.23 21.58
C GLU A 211 -17.77 -29.64 21.24
N ARG A 212 -18.21 -29.90 19.99
CA ARG A 212 -18.58 -31.25 19.54
C ARG A 212 -17.40 -32.22 19.69
N GLN A 213 -16.23 -31.85 19.18
CA GLN A 213 -15.01 -32.66 19.26
C GLN A 213 -14.56 -32.89 20.71
N ALA A 214 -14.66 -31.90 21.59
CA ALA A 214 -14.35 -32.04 23.02
C ALA A 214 -15.33 -32.98 23.75
N ARG A 215 -16.63 -32.91 23.42
CA ARG A 215 -17.66 -33.84 23.94
C ARG A 215 -17.43 -35.27 23.44
N GLU A 216 -17.05 -35.45 22.18
CA GLU A 216 -16.70 -36.77 21.62
C GLU A 216 -15.40 -37.33 22.21
N HIS A 217 -14.36 -36.51 22.37
CA HIS A 217 -13.09 -36.93 22.97
C HIS A 217 -13.25 -37.32 24.44
N SER A 218 -13.97 -36.53 25.23
CA SER A 218 -14.28 -36.86 26.63
C SER A 218 -15.18 -38.11 26.76
N ALA A 219 -16.18 -38.28 25.88
CA ALA A 219 -16.97 -39.51 25.81
C ALA A 219 -16.14 -40.74 25.41
N ARG A 220 -15.12 -40.57 24.56
CA ARG A 220 -14.16 -41.62 24.21
C ARG A 220 -13.28 -41.99 25.41
N LEU A 221 -12.67 -41.00 26.08
CA LEU A 221 -11.86 -41.22 27.28
C LEU A 221 -12.67 -41.90 28.40
N ALA A 222 -13.93 -41.55 28.57
CA ALA A 222 -14.82 -42.21 29.53
C ALA A 222 -15.08 -43.68 29.19
N ARG A 223 -15.22 -44.04 27.90
CA ARG A 223 -15.35 -45.44 27.46
C ARG A 223 -14.05 -46.22 27.65
N GLU A 224 -12.91 -45.63 27.32
CA GLU A 224 -11.59 -46.24 27.51
C GLU A 224 -11.30 -46.46 29.00
N ALA A 225 -11.69 -45.52 29.87
CA ALA A 225 -11.61 -45.67 31.33
C ALA A 225 -12.52 -46.80 31.85
N GLN A 226 -13.79 -46.87 31.44
CA GLN A 226 -14.70 -47.96 31.80
C GLN A 226 -14.19 -49.33 31.33
N GLN A 227 -13.59 -49.39 30.13
CA GLN A 227 -12.98 -50.62 29.63
C GLN A 227 -11.79 -51.05 30.50
N ALA A 228 -10.93 -50.12 30.92
CA ALA A 228 -9.83 -50.40 31.83
C ALA A 228 -10.29 -50.80 33.24
N GLU A 229 -11.42 -50.30 33.74
CA GLU A 229 -12.03 -50.76 35.00
C GLU A 229 -12.60 -52.19 34.87
N ILE A 230 -13.29 -52.49 33.77
CA ILE A 230 -13.80 -53.84 33.48
C ILE A 230 -12.64 -54.84 33.32
N GLU A 231 -11.52 -54.43 32.73
CA GLU A 231 -10.32 -55.26 32.58
C GLU A 231 -9.66 -55.53 33.94
N LYS A 232 -9.45 -54.50 34.78
CA LYS A 232 -8.96 -54.65 36.16
C LYS A 232 -9.86 -55.53 37.00
N ALA A 233 -11.18 -55.41 36.89
CA ALA A 233 -12.13 -56.26 37.59
C ALA A 233 -12.01 -57.74 37.17
N ARG A 234 -11.78 -58.02 35.87
CA ARG A 234 -11.52 -59.37 35.35
C ARG A 234 -10.17 -59.92 35.81
N GLU A 235 -9.14 -59.08 35.90
CA GLU A 235 -7.82 -59.47 36.39
C GLU A 235 -7.87 -59.82 37.89
N LEU A 236 -8.52 -58.98 38.71
CA LEU A 236 -8.75 -59.24 40.13
C LEU A 236 -9.54 -60.55 40.35
N ALA A 237 -10.60 -60.79 39.58
CA ALA A 237 -11.37 -62.04 39.65
C ALA A 237 -10.54 -63.29 39.29
N ARG A 238 -9.59 -63.19 38.33
CA ARG A 238 -8.64 -64.27 38.04
C ARG A 238 -7.67 -64.52 39.19
N ILE A 239 -7.15 -63.45 39.80
CA ILE A 239 -6.25 -63.53 40.97
C ILE A 239 -6.98 -64.12 42.18
N GLU A 240 -8.29 -63.90 42.32
CA GLU A 240 -9.14 -64.50 43.35
C GLU A 240 -9.35 -65.99 43.10
N GLN A 241 -9.79 -66.39 41.90
CA GLN A 241 -9.92 -67.80 41.52
C GLN A 241 -8.61 -68.59 41.68
N GLU A 242 -7.46 -67.99 41.33
CA GLU A 242 -6.17 -68.67 41.52
C GLU A 242 -5.82 -68.87 43.01
N LYS A 243 -6.23 -67.95 43.90
CA LYS A 243 -6.07 -68.13 45.35
C LYS A 243 -6.97 -69.24 45.88
N GLU A 244 -8.23 -69.31 45.42
CA GLU A 244 -9.17 -70.37 45.79
C GLU A 244 -8.66 -71.75 45.35
N GLU A 245 -8.19 -71.89 44.10
CA GLU A 245 -7.63 -73.15 43.61
C GLU A 245 -6.36 -73.56 44.39
N ARG A 246 -5.48 -72.59 44.70
CA ARG A 246 -4.30 -72.81 45.54
C ARG A 246 -4.66 -73.17 46.98
N ALA A 247 -5.80 -72.72 47.51
CA ALA A 247 -6.31 -73.12 48.82
C ALA A 247 -6.86 -74.55 48.80
N ALA A 248 -7.75 -74.86 47.85
CA ALA A 248 -8.34 -76.20 47.68
C ALA A 248 -7.29 -77.29 47.46
N ARG A 249 -6.22 -76.99 46.68
CA ARG A 249 -5.07 -77.90 46.51
C ARG A 249 -4.36 -78.23 47.84
N ARG A 250 -4.18 -77.24 48.72
CA ARG A 250 -3.54 -77.42 50.04
C ARG A 250 -4.43 -78.18 51.04
N GLU A 251 -5.75 -78.03 50.94
CA GLU A 251 -6.70 -78.77 51.76
C GLU A 251 -6.77 -80.25 51.34
N ALA A 252 -6.84 -80.51 50.03
CA ALA A 252 -6.76 -81.87 49.48
C ALA A 252 -5.41 -82.56 49.78
N GLU A 253 -4.31 -81.82 49.87
CA GLU A 253 -3.00 -82.32 50.29
C GLU A 253 -2.98 -82.73 51.78
N ARG A 254 -3.56 -81.91 52.67
CA ARG A 254 -3.68 -82.24 54.10
C ARG A 254 -4.49 -83.51 54.34
N LEU A 255 -5.65 -83.64 53.70
CA LEU A 255 -6.52 -84.82 53.82
C LEU A 255 -5.82 -86.12 53.34
N ARG A 256 -4.92 -86.03 52.38
CA ARG A 256 -4.09 -87.17 51.94
C ARG A 256 -3.06 -87.58 52.98
N VAL A 257 -2.34 -86.62 53.55
CA VAL A 257 -1.35 -86.88 54.61
C VAL A 257 -2.01 -87.45 55.87
N GLU A 258 -3.19 -86.95 56.24
CA GLU A 258 -3.95 -87.44 57.39
C GLU A 258 -4.43 -88.90 57.19
N ALA A 259 -4.93 -89.24 56.00
CA ALA A 259 -5.29 -90.61 55.64
C ALA A 259 -4.08 -91.57 55.58
N GLU A 260 -2.90 -91.09 55.15
CA GLU A 260 -1.66 -91.87 55.11
C GLU A 260 -1.13 -92.16 56.53
N ILE A 261 -1.26 -91.21 57.46
CA ILE A 261 -0.98 -91.41 58.88
C ILE A 261 -1.92 -92.46 59.48
N GLU A 262 -3.23 -92.35 59.25
CA GLU A 262 -4.22 -93.28 59.80
C GLU A 262 -4.01 -94.72 59.30
N ALA A 263 -3.66 -94.89 58.01
CA ALA A 263 -3.28 -96.18 57.45
C ALA A 263 -2.03 -96.76 58.15
N ALA A 264 -0.99 -95.95 58.35
CA ALA A 264 0.23 -96.38 59.02
C ALA A 264 0.02 -96.74 60.51
N GLU A 265 -1.00 -96.21 61.18
CA GLU A 265 -1.37 -96.63 62.54
C GLU A 265 -2.12 -97.97 62.56
N ARG A 266 -3.01 -98.22 61.59
CA ARG A 266 -3.70 -99.52 61.43
C ARG A 266 -2.73 -100.66 61.16
N ASP A 267 -1.73 -100.46 60.30
CA ASP A 267 -0.68 -101.44 60.03
C ASP A 267 0.15 -101.77 61.29
N ARG A 268 0.51 -100.74 62.07
CA ARG A 268 1.22 -100.92 63.36
C ARG A 268 0.37 -101.61 64.43
N ALA A 269 -0.96 -101.49 64.37
CA ALA A 269 -1.86 -102.23 65.24
C ALA A 269 -1.92 -103.71 64.84
N ALA A 270 -2.09 -103.99 63.55
CA ALA A 270 -2.12 -105.35 63.01
C ALA A 270 -0.80 -106.11 63.26
N GLU A 271 0.35 -105.45 63.11
CA GLU A 271 1.66 -106.06 63.40
C GLU A 271 1.81 -106.44 64.89
N ARG A 272 1.29 -105.61 65.81
CA ARG A 272 1.28 -105.92 67.26
C ARG A 272 0.36 -107.10 67.60
N GLU A 273 -0.79 -107.22 66.93
CA GLU A 273 -1.71 -108.33 67.14
C GLU A 273 -1.17 -109.64 66.56
N ALA A 274 -0.56 -109.61 65.36
CA ALA A 274 0.15 -110.74 64.77
C ALA A 274 1.31 -111.22 65.67
N LEU A 275 2.04 -110.30 66.30
CA LEU A 275 3.09 -110.64 67.29
C LEU A 275 2.52 -111.30 68.56
N ARG A 276 1.34 -110.90 69.05
CA ARG A 276 0.66 -111.57 70.16
C ARG A 276 0.24 -112.99 69.80
N ILE A 277 -0.42 -113.17 68.65
CA ILE A 277 -0.86 -114.49 68.17
C ILE A 277 0.35 -115.42 67.98
N LYS A 278 1.47 -114.90 67.44
CA LYS A 278 2.70 -115.66 67.30
C LYS A 278 3.33 -116.03 68.64
N ALA A 279 3.36 -115.12 69.62
CA ALA A 279 3.87 -115.41 70.95
C ALA A 279 3.03 -116.46 71.70
N GLU A 280 1.70 -116.45 71.53
CA GLU A 280 0.82 -117.46 72.12
C GLU A 280 0.97 -118.84 71.43
N ALA A 281 1.16 -118.85 70.11
CA ALA A 281 1.49 -120.07 69.36
C ALA A 281 2.86 -120.64 69.77
N GLU A 282 3.88 -119.78 69.96
CA GLU A 282 5.20 -120.19 70.46
C GLU A 282 5.12 -120.70 71.91
N ALA A 283 4.27 -120.13 72.78
CA ALA A 283 4.06 -120.63 74.14
C ALA A 283 3.46 -122.05 74.15
N ARG A 284 2.40 -122.29 73.36
CA ARG A 284 1.78 -123.63 73.23
C ARG A 284 2.75 -124.64 72.60
N ALA A 285 3.50 -124.23 71.58
CA ALA A 285 4.53 -125.06 70.95
C ALA A 285 5.70 -125.37 71.91
N VAL A 286 6.04 -124.48 72.85
CA VAL A 286 7.04 -124.74 73.89
C VAL A 286 6.54 -125.77 74.91
N GLU A 287 5.26 -125.73 75.30
CA GLU A 287 4.67 -126.69 76.24
C GLU A 287 4.59 -128.11 75.65
N GLU A 288 4.14 -128.25 74.40
CA GLU A 288 4.19 -129.52 73.67
C GLU A 288 5.64 -129.99 73.44
N ALA A 289 6.54 -129.07 73.06
CA ALA A 289 7.95 -129.38 72.90
C ALA A 289 8.65 -129.74 74.22
N GLU A 290 8.14 -129.35 75.40
CA GLU A 290 8.71 -129.80 76.67
C GLU A 290 8.34 -131.25 76.98
N ARG A 291 7.09 -131.64 76.69
CA ARG A 291 6.66 -133.06 76.77
C ARG A 291 7.50 -133.94 75.83
N VAL A 292 7.70 -133.50 74.59
CA VAL A 292 8.57 -134.20 73.62
C VAL A 292 10.05 -134.16 74.04
N LYS A 293 10.56 -133.05 74.60
CA LYS A 293 11.95 -132.97 75.11
C LYS A 293 12.22 -133.95 76.25
N ARG A 294 11.25 -134.22 77.13
CA ARG A 294 11.43 -135.25 78.18
C ARG A 294 11.55 -136.68 77.62
N GLN A 295 11.07 -136.91 76.40
CA GLN A 295 11.26 -138.19 75.66
C GLN A 295 12.46 -138.17 74.70
N ALA A 296 12.87 -136.99 74.20
CA ALA A 296 13.99 -136.84 73.26
C ALA A 296 15.34 -136.48 73.93
N ALA A 297 15.37 -136.16 75.22
CA ALA A 297 16.59 -135.89 75.98
C ALA A 297 17.52 -137.12 76.09
N THR A 298 16.97 -138.31 75.93
CA THR A 298 17.70 -139.59 75.81
C THR A 298 18.34 -139.78 74.42
N GLU A 299 17.84 -139.15 73.37
CA GLU A 299 18.28 -139.38 71.98
C GLU A 299 19.11 -138.23 71.38
N ARG A 300 18.92 -136.97 71.82
CA ARG A 300 19.59 -135.80 71.22
C ARG A 300 20.78 -135.25 71.99
N ARG A 301 21.50 -136.15 72.66
CA ARG A 301 22.91 -135.93 73.03
C ARG A 301 23.86 -136.09 71.83
N GLU A 302 23.38 -136.64 70.70
CA GLU A 302 24.22 -137.08 69.58
C GLU A 302 24.45 -136.08 68.43
N ARG A 303 23.62 -135.04 68.25
CA ARG A 303 23.71 -134.12 67.10
C ARG A 303 23.61 -132.66 67.57
N ALA A 304 24.74 -131.98 67.76
CA ALA A 304 25.47 -131.21 66.72
C ALA A 304 24.68 -129.95 66.30
N GLN A 305 25.07 -128.74 66.72
CA GLN A 305 26.19 -127.89 66.22
C GLN A 305 25.99 -127.34 64.79
N ARG A 306 26.20 -126.00 64.61
CA ARG A 306 26.19 -125.16 63.36
C ARG A 306 24.77 -124.65 62.92
N SER A 307 24.49 -123.43 62.37
CA SER A 307 25.22 -122.12 62.12
C SER A 307 24.26 -120.91 61.76
N ARG A 308 24.71 -119.67 61.36
CA ARG A 308 24.01 -118.32 61.57
C ARG A 308 24.46 -117.07 60.66
N ALA A 309 23.70 -115.92 60.53
CA ALA A 309 23.98 -114.48 60.00
C ALA A 309 23.62 -114.04 58.50
N LYS A 310 23.60 -112.78 57.89
CA LYS A 310 23.94 -111.29 58.13
C LYS A 310 23.14 -110.22 57.21
N HIS A 311 23.51 -108.90 57.00
CA HIS A 311 22.60 -107.74 56.52
C HIS A 311 23.22 -106.31 56.04
N ARG A 312 22.54 -105.42 55.20
CA ARG A 312 22.67 -103.90 54.80
C ARG A 312 23.68 -103.35 53.69
N ARG A 313 23.74 -102.11 53.02
CA ARG A 313 23.03 -100.76 52.68
C ARG A 313 23.88 -99.91 51.59
N ASN A 314 23.73 -98.65 50.99
CA ASN A 314 22.70 -97.58 50.57
C ASN A 314 23.32 -96.20 49.98
N SER A 315 22.60 -95.33 49.16
CA SER A 315 22.74 -93.79 48.87
C SER A 315 23.71 -93.21 47.74
N THR A 316 23.83 -91.94 47.17
CA THR A 316 23.14 -90.57 46.88
C THR A 316 24.17 -89.52 46.22
N ASP A 317 24.05 -88.25 45.69
CA ASP A 317 23.07 -87.24 45.05
C ASP A 317 23.77 -85.85 44.58
N GLY A 318 23.19 -84.84 43.80
CA GLY A 318 23.74 -83.43 43.52
C GLY A 318 23.30 -82.50 42.28
N ALA A 319 23.51 -81.11 42.23
CA ALA A 319 23.11 -80.12 41.12
C ALA A 319 23.68 -78.59 41.07
N SER A 320 23.27 -77.70 40.07
CA SER A 320 23.37 -76.15 39.87
C SER A 320 24.59 -75.45 39.10
N ARG A 321 24.73 -74.15 38.57
CA ARG A 321 24.00 -72.85 38.13
C ARG A 321 25.01 -71.80 37.41
N ASN A 322 24.94 -70.50 36.92
CA ASN A 322 24.06 -69.27 36.58
C ASN A 322 24.85 -68.10 35.76
N GLY A 323 24.29 -66.95 35.19
CA GLY A 323 25.02 -65.74 34.57
C GLY A 323 24.23 -64.48 33.94
N LEU A 324 24.83 -63.28 33.56
CA LEU A 324 24.18 -62.03 32.91
C LEU A 324 25.06 -60.72 32.44
N ALA A 325 24.47 -59.72 31.69
CA ALA A 325 24.75 -58.19 31.46
C ALA A 325 25.84 -57.57 30.45
N ALA A 326 25.97 -56.25 30.00
CA ALA A 326 25.11 -55.05 29.56
C ALA A 326 25.86 -53.69 29.05
N ALA A 327 25.20 -52.70 28.34
CA ALA A 327 25.45 -51.18 28.09
C ALA A 327 26.51 -50.55 27.05
N SER A 328 26.66 -49.22 26.64
CA SER A 328 25.80 -48.02 26.16
C SER A 328 26.56 -46.67 25.66
N ILE A 329 25.90 -45.64 25.00
CA ILE A 329 26.15 -44.10 24.85
C ILE A 329 26.64 -43.31 23.52
N SER A 330 26.15 -42.04 23.33
CA SER A 330 26.04 -40.87 22.33
C SER A 330 27.11 -40.25 21.34
N GLU A 331 26.67 -39.43 20.32
CA GLU A 331 26.97 -37.96 20.03
C GLU A 331 26.42 -37.34 18.66
N GLU A 332 26.53 -35.99 18.42
CA GLU A 332 26.02 -35.19 17.25
C GLU A 332 26.89 -33.92 16.88
N PRO A 333 26.98 -33.44 15.60
CA PRO A 333 27.69 -32.19 15.23
C PRO A 333 26.93 -31.15 14.34
N GLY A 334 27.38 -29.87 14.36
CA GLY A 334 26.82 -28.74 13.58
C GLY A 334 27.74 -28.08 12.52
N SER A 335 27.31 -26.94 11.91
CA SER A 335 28.02 -26.26 10.79
C SER A 335 28.01 -24.71 10.87
N LYS A 336 28.86 -24.05 10.08
CA LYS A 336 29.13 -22.59 10.07
C LYS A 336 28.71 -21.93 8.75
N SER A 337 28.44 -20.61 8.76
CA SER A 337 28.24 -19.81 7.54
C SER A 337 28.81 -18.40 7.68
N GLU A 338 29.45 -17.89 6.62
CA GLU A 338 30.16 -16.61 6.60
C GLU A 338 29.32 -15.44 6.06
N GLY A 339 29.79 -14.20 6.27
CA GLY A 339 29.64 -13.11 5.29
C GLY A 339 28.24 -12.55 4.99
N ARG A 340 27.22 -12.71 5.85
CA ARG A 340 25.88 -12.16 5.57
C ARG A 340 25.80 -10.64 5.77
N VAL A 341 25.74 -9.89 4.67
CA VAL A 341 25.43 -8.44 4.65
C VAL A 341 24.14 -8.15 5.45
N PRO A 342 24.11 -7.13 6.34
CA PRO A 342 22.93 -6.71 7.10
C PRO A 342 21.66 -6.55 6.24
N ARG A 343 20.50 -6.70 6.88
CA ARG A 343 19.20 -6.56 6.20
C ARG A 343 18.93 -5.10 5.80
N GLU A 344 19.24 -4.13 6.66
CA GLU A 344 19.04 -2.70 6.37
C GLU A 344 19.82 -2.23 5.13
N ILE A 345 21.11 -2.55 5.02
CA ILE A 345 21.96 -2.16 3.87
C ILE A 345 21.35 -2.65 2.55
N ARG A 346 20.82 -3.90 2.55
CA ARG A 346 20.16 -4.49 1.38
C ARG A 346 18.74 -3.97 1.13
N ALA A 347 18.12 -3.29 2.09
CA ALA A 347 16.88 -2.55 1.88
C ALA A 347 17.17 -1.19 1.25
N ALA A 348 18.11 -0.41 1.82
CA ALA A 348 18.53 0.88 1.30
C ALA A 348 19.07 0.81 -0.14
N GLN A 349 19.84 -0.24 -0.47
CA GLN A 349 20.30 -0.50 -1.85
C GLN A 349 19.15 -0.75 -2.84
N ARG A 350 18.05 -1.38 -2.40
CA ARG A 350 16.87 -1.61 -3.27
C ARG A 350 16.08 -0.34 -3.48
N GLU A 351 15.83 0.41 -2.40
CA GLU A 351 15.09 1.67 -2.47
C GLU A 351 15.82 2.70 -3.34
N LYS A 352 17.16 2.82 -3.19
CA LYS A 352 17.96 3.72 -4.03
C LYS A 352 17.87 3.35 -5.52
N ALA A 353 17.97 2.06 -5.85
CA ALA A 353 17.84 1.59 -7.23
C ALA A 353 16.41 1.71 -7.79
N GLU A 354 15.37 1.65 -6.94
CA GLU A 354 13.98 1.96 -7.32
C GLU A 354 13.80 3.45 -7.64
N ARG A 355 14.26 4.35 -6.76
CA ARG A 355 14.21 5.80 -6.99
C ARG A 355 15.00 6.21 -8.24
N GLU A 356 16.17 5.60 -8.46
CA GLU A 356 17.01 5.82 -9.65
C GLU A 356 16.33 5.34 -10.94
N ALA A 357 15.64 4.20 -10.90
CA ALA A 357 14.83 3.72 -12.03
C ALA A 357 13.57 4.56 -12.27
N ALA A 358 12.94 5.07 -11.20
CA ALA A 358 11.78 5.96 -11.28
C ALA A 358 12.16 7.33 -11.88
N ALA A 359 13.26 7.94 -11.44
CA ALA A 359 13.76 9.20 -12.00
C ALA A 359 14.01 9.09 -13.51
N ALA A 360 14.67 8.02 -13.96
CA ALA A 360 14.87 7.77 -15.39
C ALA A 360 13.54 7.68 -16.17
N LEU A 361 12.52 7.00 -15.62
CA LEU A 361 11.20 6.91 -16.24
C LEU A 361 10.48 8.26 -16.33
N LEU A 362 10.59 9.11 -15.30
CA LEU A 362 10.03 10.47 -15.28
C LEU A 362 10.71 11.40 -16.30
N ASP A 363 12.02 11.24 -16.51
CA ASP A 363 12.76 11.91 -17.61
C ASP A 363 12.38 11.39 -19.02
N GLY A 364 11.43 10.45 -19.14
CA GLY A 364 11.09 9.78 -20.39
C GLY A 364 12.18 8.82 -20.91
N ARG A 365 13.18 8.49 -20.09
CA ARG A 365 14.28 7.58 -20.44
C ARG A 365 13.91 6.15 -20.04
N THR A 366 14.12 5.18 -20.92
CA THR A 366 14.00 3.75 -20.54
C THR A 366 15.22 3.33 -19.72
N PRO A 367 15.10 3.02 -18.41
CA PRO A 367 16.24 2.58 -17.61
C PRO A 367 16.71 1.20 -18.07
N ASP A 368 18.01 1.07 -18.38
CA ASP A 368 18.63 -0.22 -18.70
C ASP A 368 18.74 -1.11 -17.44
N PRO A 369 18.07 -2.29 -17.40
CA PRO A 369 18.20 -3.23 -16.28
C PRO A 369 19.64 -3.71 -16.05
N VAL A 370 20.45 -3.81 -17.10
CA VAL A 370 21.82 -4.35 -17.04
C VAL A 370 22.75 -3.34 -16.38
N ALA A 371 22.81 -2.10 -16.88
CA ALA A 371 23.58 -1.02 -16.25
C ALA A 371 23.07 -0.65 -14.85
N LEU A 372 21.78 -0.83 -14.55
CA LEU A 372 21.27 -0.71 -13.17
C LEU A 372 21.81 -1.83 -12.28
N ALA A 373 21.70 -3.10 -12.68
CA ALA A 373 22.19 -4.23 -11.89
C ALA A 373 23.71 -4.17 -11.65
N GLN A 374 24.50 -3.83 -12.67
CA GLN A 374 25.96 -3.70 -12.60
C GLN A 374 26.40 -2.65 -11.56
N ARG A 375 25.75 -1.48 -11.51
CA ARG A 375 26.09 -0.41 -10.56
C ARG A 375 25.93 -0.78 -9.08
N TYR A 376 25.10 -1.78 -8.77
CA TYR A 376 24.89 -2.30 -7.43
C TYR A 376 25.61 -3.65 -7.18
N GLY A 377 26.37 -4.16 -8.16
CA GLY A 377 27.10 -5.43 -8.06
C GLY A 377 26.19 -6.66 -8.05
N LEU A 378 25.04 -6.59 -8.71
CA LEU A 378 23.99 -7.62 -8.68
C LEU A 378 23.69 -8.16 -10.09
N GLY A 379 22.99 -9.30 -10.14
CA GLY A 379 22.61 -9.96 -11.40
C GLY A 379 21.51 -9.21 -12.15
N GLU A 380 21.52 -9.30 -13.48
CA GLU A 380 20.59 -8.65 -14.42
C GLU A 380 19.10 -8.77 -14.03
N THR A 381 18.68 -9.94 -13.56
CA THR A 381 17.30 -10.20 -13.11
C THR A 381 16.86 -9.26 -11.99
N TRP A 382 17.77 -8.90 -11.08
CA TRP A 382 17.50 -7.96 -9.98
C TRP A 382 17.26 -6.54 -10.50
N GLY A 383 18.04 -6.09 -11.49
CA GLY A 383 17.81 -4.79 -12.15
C GLY A 383 16.44 -4.74 -12.81
N GLY A 384 16.04 -5.81 -13.50
CA GLY A 384 14.71 -5.95 -14.09
C GLY A 384 13.59 -5.91 -13.03
N ASP A 385 13.81 -6.51 -11.87
CA ASP A 385 12.87 -6.43 -10.74
C ASP A 385 12.79 -5.04 -10.12
N ARG A 386 13.88 -4.25 -10.09
CA ARG A 386 13.84 -2.85 -9.59
C ARG A 386 13.12 -1.93 -10.57
N VAL A 387 13.33 -2.07 -11.88
CA VAL A 387 12.59 -1.31 -12.91
C VAL A 387 11.08 -1.62 -12.87
N ARG A 388 10.70 -2.90 -12.69
CA ARG A 388 9.29 -3.29 -12.49
C ARG A 388 8.69 -2.72 -11.21
N ALA A 389 9.43 -2.73 -10.10
CA ALA A 389 8.98 -2.15 -8.84
C ALA A 389 8.83 -0.62 -8.92
N ALA A 390 9.80 0.08 -9.53
CA ALA A 390 9.74 1.52 -9.72
C ALA A 390 8.53 1.97 -10.54
N ARG A 391 8.25 1.31 -11.67
CA ARG A 391 7.04 1.57 -12.46
C ARG A 391 5.77 1.35 -11.63
N ARG A 392 5.67 0.20 -10.95
CA ARG A 392 4.51 -0.12 -10.11
C ARG A 392 4.27 0.96 -9.06
N ARG A 393 5.30 1.45 -8.38
CA ARG A 393 5.15 2.49 -7.34
C ARG A 393 4.73 3.85 -7.93
N LEU A 394 5.19 4.20 -9.13
CA LEU A 394 4.66 5.36 -9.88
C LEU A 394 3.19 5.18 -10.34
N GLU A 395 2.68 3.94 -10.40
CA GLU A 395 1.29 3.62 -10.78
C GLU A 395 0.36 3.38 -9.55
N GLU A 396 0.90 3.01 -8.39
CA GLU A 396 0.15 2.55 -7.19
C GLU A 396 0.33 3.43 -5.93
N GLU A 397 1.32 4.33 -5.85
CA GLU A 397 1.70 5.04 -4.60
C GLU A 397 1.66 6.57 -4.75
N ASP A 398 0.56 7.19 -4.29
CA ASP A 398 0.37 8.64 -4.27
C ASP A 398 1.55 9.38 -3.61
N GLY A 399 2.11 10.40 -4.29
CA GLY A 399 3.24 11.18 -3.81
C GLY A 399 4.62 10.53 -4.00
N PHE A 400 4.72 9.27 -4.48
CA PHE A 400 6.01 8.65 -4.79
C PHE A 400 6.76 9.40 -5.91
N GLU A 401 6.05 9.91 -6.92
CA GLU A 401 6.61 10.78 -7.97
C GLU A 401 7.24 12.05 -7.37
N GLU A 402 6.51 12.79 -6.54
CA GLU A 402 7.00 14.00 -5.88
C GLU A 402 8.24 13.73 -5.01
N ALA A 403 8.23 12.61 -4.26
CA ALA A 403 9.35 12.18 -3.43
C ALA A 403 10.58 11.73 -4.24
N VAL A 404 10.40 11.25 -5.48
CA VAL A 404 11.50 10.97 -6.41
C VAL A 404 12.05 12.29 -6.98
N ILE A 405 11.19 13.16 -7.50
CA ILE A 405 11.57 14.48 -8.06
C ILE A 405 12.33 15.30 -7.02
N PHE A 406 11.84 15.38 -5.78
CA PHE A 406 12.53 16.07 -4.69
C PHE A 406 13.92 15.49 -4.43
N SER A 407 14.07 14.16 -4.42
CA SER A 407 15.37 13.51 -4.19
C SER A 407 16.37 13.69 -5.34
N VAL A 408 15.90 13.94 -6.57
CA VAL A 408 16.77 14.32 -7.71
C VAL A 408 17.20 15.79 -7.55
N LEU A 409 16.26 16.70 -7.27
CA LEU A 409 16.55 18.12 -7.06
C LEU A 409 17.48 18.35 -5.85
N GLU A 410 17.35 17.57 -4.78
CA GLU A 410 18.26 17.61 -3.63
C GLU A 410 19.67 17.12 -3.99
N ALA A 411 19.79 16.09 -4.83
CA ALA A 411 21.08 15.59 -5.30
C ALA A 411 21.77 16.56 -6.29
N GLU A 412 21.01 17.27 -7.13
CA GLU A 412 21.54 18.29 -8.05
C GLU A 412 21.90 19.59 -7.32
N CYS A 413 21.03 20.09 -6.44
CA CYS A 413 21.31 21.29 -5.64
C CYS A 413 22.43 21.06 -4.60
N GLY A 414 22.47 19.88 -3.99
CA GLY A 414 23.48 19.49 -3.01
C GLY A 414 24.89 19.30 -3.57
N ALA A 415 25.04 19.28 -4.90
CA ALA A 415 26.33 19.27 -5.58
C ALA A 415 26.96 20.67 -5.71
N VAL A 416 26.25 21.74 -5.34
CA VAL A 416 26.81 23.10 -5.28
C VAL A 416 27.61 23.26 -3.99
N GLU A 417 28.93 23.05 -4.06
CA GLU A 417 29.85 23.36 -2.96
C GLU A 417 29.65 24.81 -2.49
N ALA A 418 29.52 25.01 -1.18
CA ALA A 418 29.37 26.35 -0.62
C ALA A 418 30.61 27.21 -0.94
N PRO A 419 30.44 28.43 -1.50
CA PRO A 419 31.56 29.24 -1.97
C PRO A 419 32.51 29.59 -0.82
N ALA A 420 33.80 29.29 -0.99
CA ALA A 420 34.82 29.30 0.05
C ALA A 420 35.26 30.70 0.55
N GLU A 421 34.50 31.76 0.27
CA GLU A 421 34.90 33.14 0.58
C GLU A 421 34.69 33.54 2.05
N LEU A 422 33.91 32.76 2.82
CA LEU A 422 33.49 33.11 4.19
C LEU A 422 34.45 32.66 5.32
N GLN A 423 35.70 32.30 5.00
CA GLN A 423 36.78 32.12 6.00
C GLN A 423 37.85 33.23 5.98
N ALA A 424 37.75 34.23 5.08
CA ALA A 424 38.81 35.20 4.85
C ALA A 424 38.77 36.49 5.72
N GLN A 425 37.76 36.68 6.59
CA GLN A 425 37.61 37.89 7.43
C GLN A 425 38.02 37.70 8.91
N GLY A 426 38.80 36.66 9.22
CA GLY A 426 39.20 36.29 10.59
C GLY A 426 40.65 36.59 10.97
N ALA A 427 41.32 37.60 10.40
CA ALA A 427 42.77 37.79 10.62
C ALA A 427 43.30 39.24 10.61
N ARG A 428 43.78 39.66 11.79
CA ARG A 428 44.76 40.74 12.10
C ARG A 428 44.31 42.22 12.05
N PRO A 429 45.03 43.11 12.75
CA PRO A 429 45.99 42.88 13.86
C PRO A 429 45.41 43.23 15.24
#